data_AF-A0A3N5FXB6-F1
#
_entry.id   AF-A0A3N5FXB6-F1
#
_cell.length_a   1.000
_cell.length_b   1.000
_cell.length_c   1.000
_cell.angle_alpha   90.00
_cell.angle_beta   90.00
_cell.angle_gamma   90.00
#
_symmetry.space_group_name_H-M   'P 1'
#
loop_
_entity.id
_entity.type
_entity.pdbx_description
1 polymer ?
#
loop_
_entity_poly.entity_id
_entity_poly.type
_entity_poly.pdbx_seq_one_letter_code
_entity_poly.pdbx_strand_id
1 'polypeptide(L)' 'MRLKKKSGYHHGDLRRALLDVSIAVIDKHGVDALNLRELASRAGVSSGAPYHHFADREALLASIAEEGFGLLAAA' A
#
# COMPACT_ATOMS: atom_id res chain seq x y z
N MET A 1 -17.33 13.44 -5.83
CA MET A 1 -16.15 13.06 -6.67
C MET A 1 -15.86 11.59 -6.43
N ARG A 2 -16.12 10.71 -7.42
CA ARG A 2 -16.07 9.25 -7.25
C ARG A 2 -14.67 8.78 -7.65
N LEU A 3 -13.86 8.33 -6.69
CA LEU A 3 -12.55 7.74 -7.00
C LEU A 3 -12.77 6.53 -7.93
N LYS A 4 -12.18 6.62 -9.13
CA LYS A 4 -12.27 5.58 -10.17
C LYS A 4 -11.64 4.30 -9.60
N LYS A 5 -12.47 3.32 -9.25
CA LYS A 5 -12.03 1.98 -8.89
C LYS A 5 -11.40 1.35 -10.14
N LYS A 6 -10.08 1.53 -10.33
CA LYS A 6 -9.37 0.84 -11.40
C LYS A 6 -9.37 -0.65 -11.04
N SER A 7 -10.27 -1.37 -11.71
CA SER A 7 -10.26 -2.82 -11.82
C SER A 7 -8.88 -3.25 -12.31
N GLY A 8 -8.25 -4.13 -11.54
CA GLY A 8 -6.93 -4.69 -11.85
C GLY A 8 -6.19 -5.02 -10.58
N TYR A 9 -6.57 -6.12 -9.92
CA TYR A 9 -5.61 -6.84 -9.08
C TYR A 9 -4.48 -7.27 -10.03
N HIS A 10 -3.47 -6.42 -10.18
CA HIS A 10 -2.29 -6.75 -10.97
C HIS A 10 -1.49 -7.74 -10.13
N HIS A 11 -1.75 -9.04 -10.32
CA HIS A 11 -1.00 -10.13 -9.70
C HIS A 11 0.51 -10.13 -10.05
N GLY A 12 1.00 -9.14 -10.81
CA GLY A 12 2.42 -8.93 -11.12
C GLY A 12 3.09 -7.74 -10.41
N ASP A 13 2.34 -6.83 -9.77
CA ASP A 13 2.93 -5.66 -9.07
C ASP A 13 2.64 -5.75 -7.57
N LEU A 14 3.50 -6.49 -6.87
CA LEU A 14 3.42 -6.64 -5.42
C LEU A 14 3.59 -5.30 -4.70
N ARG A 15 4.44 -4.39 -5.21
CA ARG A 15 4.60 -3.06 -4.62
C ARG A 15 3.27 -2.32 -4.63
N ARG A 16 2.57 -2.31 -5.77
CA ARG A 16 1.25 -1.69 -5.90
C ARG A 16 0.20 -2.36 -5.01
N ALA A 17 0.17 -3.69 -4.99
CA ALA A 17 -0.77 -4.44 -4.15
C ALA A 17 -0.58 -4.12 -2.65
N LEU A 18 0.66 -4.02 -2.18
CA LEU A 18 0.97 -3.63 -0.81
C LEU A 18 0.51 -2.20 -0.51
N LEU A 19 0.73 -1.25 -1.42
CA LEU A 19 0.27 0.14 -1.25
C LEU A 19 -1.26 0.23 -1.16
N ASP A 20 -1.98 -0.43 -2.07
CA ASP A 20 -3.44 -0.40 -2.10
C ASP A 20 -4.04 -1.01 -0.82
N VAL A 21 -3.51 -2.15 -0.35
CA VAL A 21 -3.93 -2.77 0.92
C VAL A 21 -3.58 -1.88 2.11
N SER A 22 -2.41 -1.23 2.10
CA SER A 22 -1.98 -0.34 3.18
C SER A 22 -2.88 0.88 3.31
N ILE A 23 -3.23 1.52 2.19
CA ILE A 23 -4.16 2.64 2.16
C ILE A 23 -5.52 2.21 2.72
N ALA A 24 -6.02 1.01 2.35
CA ALA A 24 -7.27 0.49 2.89
C ALA A 24 -7.21 0.21 4.41
N VAL A 25 -6.05 -0.22 4.93
CA VAL A 25 -5.85 -0.40 6.38
C VAL A 25 -5.87 0.95 7.09
N ILE A 26 -5.13 1.93 6.58
CA ILE A 26 -5.07 3.28 7.16
C ILE A 26 -6.46 3.93 7.19
N ASP A 27 -7.20 3.85 6.08
CA ASP A 27 -8.55 4.43 5.97
C ASP A 27 -9.52 3.85 7.01
N LYS A 28 -9.42 2.53 7.26
CA LYS A 28 -10.35 1.82 8.15
C LYS A 28 -9.93 1.81 9.62
N HIS A 29 -8.63 1.75 9.90
CA HIS A 29 -8.10 1.44 11.23
C HIS A 29 -7.07 2.45 11.74
N GLY A 30 -6.75 3.48 10.95
CA GLY A 30 -5.71 4.45 11.26
C GLY A 30 -4.31 3.94 10.95
N VAL A 31 -3.34 4.87 10.98
CA VAL A 31 -1.95 4.61 10.58
C VAL A 31 -1.24 3.62 11.51
N ASP A 32 -1.60 3.61 12.80
CA ASP A 32 -0.97 2.74 13.81
C ASP A 32 -1.29 1.26 13.60
N ALA A 33 -2.35 0.95 12.85
CA ALA A 33 -2.72 -0.42 12.50
C ALA A 33 -1.86 -1.01 11.36
N LEU A 34 -0.93 -0.26 10.77
CA LEU A 34 -0.07 -0.78 9.71
C LEU A 34 1.00 -1.74 10.22
N ASN A 35 0.98 -2.95 9.68
CA ASN A 35 1.97 -3.99 9.95
C ASN A 35 2.36 -4.72 8.65
N LEU A 36 3.64 -4.67 8.26
CA LEU A 36 4.14 -5.26 7.02
C LEU A 36 3.84 -6.77 6.87
N ARG A 37 3.91 -7.54 7.96
CA ARG A 37 3.63 -8.98 7.91
C ARG A 37 2.14 -9.26 7.69
N GLU A 38 1.28 -8.50 8.34
CA GLU A 38 -0.17 -8.62 8.14
C GLU A 38 -0.57 -8.19 6.73
N LEU A 39 0.04 -7.13 6.21
CA LEU A 39 -0.14 -6.69 4.83
C LEU A 39 0.26 -7.76 3.82
N ALA A 40 1.35 -8.49 4.06
CA ALA A 40 1.75 -9.63 3.23
C ALA A 40 0.66 -10.70 3.14
N SER A 41 0.10 -11.08 4.31
CA SER A 41 -0.99 -12.04 4.40
C SER A 41 -2.24 -11.56 3.65
N ARG A 42 -2.62 -10.30 3.84
CA ARG A 42 -3.76 -9.66 3.13
C ARG A 42 -3.53 -9.56 1.62
N ALA A 43 -2.28 -9.41 1.18
CA ALA A 43 -1.89 -9.40 -0.22
C ALA A 43 -1.70 -10.81 -0.82
N GLY A 44 -1.86 -11.88 -0.02
CA GLY A 44 -1.75 -13.26 -0.48
C GLY A 44 -0.32 -13.69 -0.82
N VAL A 45 0.69 -13.06 -0.20
CA VAL A 45 2.13 -13.37 -0.43
C VAL A 45 2.84 -13.80 0.85
N SER A 46 4.07 -14.29 0.70
CA SER A 46 4.89 -14.67 1.86
C SER A 46 5.27 -13.46 2.70
N SER A 47 5.43 -13.65 4.01
CA SER A 47 5.78 -12.58 4.95
C SER A 47 7.10 -11.88 4.66
N GLY A 48 8.01 -12.53 3.91
CA GLY A 48 9.28 -11.97 3.46
C GLY A 48 9.15 -11.08 2.21
N ALA A 49 8.11 -11.28 1.40
CA ALA A 49 7.96 -10.62 0.11
C ALA A 49 7.90 -9.08 0.18
N PRO A 50 7.23 -8.44 1.18
CA PRO A 50 7.21 -6.98 1.28
C PRO A 50 8.60 -6.37 1.45
N TYR A 51 9.52 -7.07 2.12
CA TYR A 51 10.86 -6.57 2.40
C TYR A 51 11.73 -6.41 1.16
N HIS A 52 11.34 -7.00 0.02
CA HIS A 52 11.99 -6.75 -1.27
C HIS A 52 11.59 -5.39 -1.88
N HIS A 53 10.52 -4.77 -1.39
CA HIS A 53 10.00 -3.49 -1.91
C HIS A 53 10.10 -2.36 -0.89
N PHE A 54 9.96 -2.68 0.40
CA PHE A 54 9.99 -1.71 1.49
C PHE A 54 10.90 -2.24 2.59
N ALA A 55 11.95 -1.48 2.94
CA ALA A 55 12.87 -1.88 3.99
C ALA A 55 12.16 -2.05 5.35
N ASP A 56 11.22 -1.17 5.63
CA ASP A 56 10.46 -1.11 6.87
C ASP A 56 9.10 -0.40 6.67
N ARG A 57 8.37 -0.21 7.78
CA ARG A 57 7.05 0.42 7.80
C ARG A 57 7.14 1.89 7.39
N GLU A 58 8.22 2.56 7.78
CA GLU A 58 8.49 3.97 7.48
C GLU A 58 8.70 4.17 5.97
N ALA A 59 9.44 3.29 5.29
CA ALA A 59 9.64 3.30 3.85
C ALA A 59 8.32 3.10 3.07
N LEU A 60 7.44 2.23 3.57
CA LEU A 60 6.10 2.05 3.02
C LEU A 60 5.26 3.33 3.17
N LEU A 61 5.26 3.93 4.37
CA LEU A 61 4.54 5.18 4.64
C LEU A 61 5.05 6.34 3.78
N ALA A 62 6.36 6.46 3.61
CA ALA A 62 6.98 7.45 2.74
C ALA A 62 6.51 7.29 1.28
N SER A 63 6.44 6.05 0.79
CA SER A 63 5.94 5.76 -0.56
C SER A 63 4.46 6.13 -0.72
N ILE A 64 3.63 5.88 0.30
CA ILE A 64 2.21 6.29 0.30
C ILE A 64 2.10 7.82 0.26
N ALA A 65 2.91 8.51 1.07
CA ALA A 65 2.93 9.97 1.09
C ALA A 65 3.37 10.56 -0.25
N GLU A 66 4.43 10.01 -0.86
CA GLU A 66 4.91 10.41 -2.18
C GLU A 66 3.82 10.29 -3.26
N GLU A 67 3.12 9.14 -3.32
CA GLU A 67 2.02 8.95 -4.26
C GLU A 67 0.87 9.94 -3.99
N GLY A 68 0.50 10.15 -2.72
CA GLY A 68 -0.53 11.10 -2.34
C GLY A 68 -0.19 12.54 -2.73
N PHE A 69 1.04 12.98 -2.47
CA PHE A 69 1.51 14.31 -2.88
C PHE A 69 1.57 14.44 -4.41
N GLY A 70 2.01 13.41 -5.13
CA GLY A 70 1.99 13.40 -6.59
C GLY A 70 0.58 13.57 -7.16
N LEU A 71 -0.42 12.90 -6.58
CA LEU A 71 -1.83 13.05 -6.96
C LEU A 71 -2.35 14.47 -6.68
N LEU A 72 -1.97 15.05 -5.53
CA LEU A 72 -2.36 16.41 -5.17
C LEU A 72 -1.73 17.46 -6.10
N ALA A 73 -0.47 17.26 -6.48
CA ALA A 73 0.25 18.16 -7.38
C ALA A 73 -0.28 18.12 -8.83
N ALA A 74 -0.90 17.01 -9.24
CA ALA A 74 -1.49 16.83 -10.56
C ALA A 74 -2.98 17.24 -10.65
N ALA A 75 -3.57 17.70 -9.54
CA ALA A 75 -4.98 18.12 -9.43
C ALA A 75 -5.15 19.61 -9.72
#